data_AF-A0AAN7SM80-F1
#
_entry.id   AF-A0AAN7SM80-F1
#
_cell.length_a   1.000
_cell.length_b   1.000
_cell.length_c   1.000
_cell.angle_alpha   90.00
_cell.angle_beta   90.00
_cell.angle_gamma   90.00
#
_symmetry.space_group_name_H-M   'P 1'
#
loop_
_entity.id
_entity.type
_entity.pdbx_description
1 polymer ?
#
loop_
_entity_poly.entity_id
_entity_poly.type
_entity_poly.pdbx_seq_one_letter_code
_entity_poly.pdbx_strand_id
1 'polypeptide(L)'
;MLVYLNGQTKIRIEGFKFNISFRQFIEYGRRIWLKEEIKVHYKNLNNINYKLYYLHSRLNLLLHHCEFDCLDLKVRDFVFYQSSLIYNNLCKKLNDLRFLQSHHHQQYIFPSQPSLHNVNYNFHAKFINLSNFTFSNNEENILKSGLKYNLPVNIQSKHVEFLAVNVEKVINSVEIPEANIVRTEIFTKLKRILGNYTFNKNFDSIYKTCKNLRSKIKLNNLVVTKADKGNCVVVLNKVDYVDKVLDFLSNDDFNLLSKDPNPSFLSIFKSSLKKYSITLSSLGKPNKFYFQIMNPSTPLLYGLPKLHKPGIPIRPVVSFPNSPVSKLAPWLNSIIRTHTNFNNKYAITNSCDLVQKIINIPFPSSSILVSFDVVNLFPSIPPDECTNLIRNLLFSNNSLYTYQILDLCSLLDLVFKQNYFKFDNNYYSQVSGLAMGSNISPLAAEIFMNNLENTIFSNSSILNKISFWYRYVDDCLVLFNGTIDELNNFSRKFKTRLNEHLYLINRYLNTNIYNTNSAFANHILCSGHSFSSDLNIKILHVCNKGSLLNSLETLEINRISNNNSINCLNEMLNLNPSILLSSKL
;
A
#
# COMPACT_ATOMS: atom_id res chain seq x y z
N MET A 1 36.13 44.10 12.78
CA MET A 1 36.69 45.15 11.88
C MET A 1 35.74 46.33 11.98
N LEU A 2 36.20 47.43 12.58
CA LEU A 2 35.42 48.64 12.87
C LEU A 2 35.40 49.55 11.63
N VAL A 3 34.23 50.09 11.29
CA VAL A 3 34.11 51.34 10.52
C VAL A 3 33.24 52.28 11.36
N TYR A 4 33.80 53.44 11.65
CA TYR A 4 33.16 54.53 12.39
C TYR A 4 32.22 55.31 11.48
N LEU A 5 31.03 55.65 12.00
CA LEU A 5 30.33 56.87 11.63
C LEU A 5 29.71 57.52 12.87
N ASN A 6 30.02 58.81 12.97
CA ASN A 6 29.75 59.82 13.99
C ASN A 6 28.40 59.79 14.72
N GLY A 7 28.45 60.12 16.02
CA GLY A 7 27.43 60.96 16.65
C GLY A 7 26.44 60.27 17.58
N GLN A 8 26.79 60.19 18.87
CA GLN A 8 25.90 60.25 20.04
C GLN A 8 24.66 59.33 20.08
N THR A 9 24.82 58.13 20.64
CA THR A 9 24.20 57.72 21.93
C THR A 9 24.65 56.30 22.25
N LYS A 10 25.39 56.14 23.35
CA LYS A 10 25.66 54.82 23.95
C LYS A 10 24.42 54.43 24.74
N ILE A 11 23.63 53.51 24.21
CA ILE A 11 22.80 52.65 25.05
C ILE A 11 23.37 51.25 24.95
N ARG A 12 24.22 50.94 25.93
CA ARG A 12 24.65 49.60 26.26
C ARG A 12 23.48 48.97 27.02
N ILE A 13 22.62 48.22 26.35
CA ILE A 13 21.79 47.24 27.04
C ILE A 13 22.57 45.94 27.00
N GLU A 14 23.44 45.80 27.99
CA GLU A 14 23.92 44.50 28.42
C GLU A 14 22.75 43.68 28.95
N GLY A 15 22.69 42.42 28.51
CA GLY A 15 22.23 41.33 29.35
C GLY A 15 20.74 41.31 29.69
N PHE A 16 19.93 40.82 28.76
CA PHE A 16 18.91 39.85 29.16
C PHE A 16 19.40 38.46 28.79
N LYS A 17 20.18 37.86 29.70
CA LYS A 17 20.27 36.39 29.79
C LYS A 17 18.88 35.92 30.21
N PHE A 18 18.05 35.51 29.26
CA PHE A 18 16.95 34.63 29.62
C PHE A 18 17.57 33.30 30.08
N ASN A 19 17.50 33.04 31.39
CA ASN A 19 17.70 31.72 32.00
C ASN A 19 16.52 30.79 31.65
N ILE A 20 16.20 30.73 30.36
CA ILE A 20 15.21 29.83 29.82
C ILE A 20 16.03 28.90 28.94
N SER A 21 16.27 27.68 29.43
CA SER A 21 16.90 26.65 28.61
C SER A 21 16.17 26.57 27.26
N PHE A 22 16.87 26.28 26.16
CA PHE A 22 16.26 26.14 24.83
C PHE A 22 14.97 25.27 24.86
N ARG A 23 14.93 24.30 25.77
CA ARG A 23 13.77 23.46 26.07
C ARG A 23 12.58 24.23 26.65
N GLN A 24 12.81 25.11 27.63
CA GLN A 24 11.76 25.97 28.19
C GLN A 24 11.29 27.04 27.18
N PHE A 25 12.15 27.49 26.26
CA PHE A 25 11.76 28.40 25.17
C PHE A 25 10.84 27.70 24.16
N ILE A 26 11.16 26.47 23.79
CA ILE A 26 10.30 25.62 22.95
C ILE A 26 8.96 25.35 23.65
N GLU A 27 8.96 25.03 24.95
CA GLU A 27 7.71 24.80 25.70
C GLU A 27 6.85 26.07 25.78
N TYR A 28 7.47 27.23 25.95
CA TYR A 28 6.76 28.51 25.94
C TYR A 28 6.18 28.83 24.55
N GLY A 29 6.96 28.64 23.48
CA GLY A 29 6.50 28.80 22.11
C GLY A 29 5.37 27.83 21.73
N ARG A 30 5.45 26.58 22.20
CA ARG A 30 4.38 25.57 22.02
C ARG A 30 3.09 26.00 22.71
N ARG A 31 3.17 26.53 23.93
CA ARG A 31 2.00 27.02 24.67
C ARG A 31 1.34 28.21 23.97
N ILE A 32 2.12 29.13 23.42
CA ILE A 32 1.59 30.27 22.66
C ILE A 32 0.94 29.80 21.37
N TRP A 33 1.63 28.93 20.61
CA TRP A 33 1.08 28.36 19.37
C TRP A 33 -0.24 27.61 19.60
N LEU A 34 -0.30 26.77 20.64
CA LEU A 34 -1.53 26.07 21.04
C LEU A 34 -2.64 27.05 21.40
N LYS A 35 -2.34 28.13 22.13
CA LYS A 35 -3.35 29.14 22.47
C LYS A 35 -3.90 29.83 21.23
N GLU A 36 -3.06 30.19 20.26
CA GLU A 36 -3.49 30.85 19.02
C GLU A 36 -4.26 29.90 18.11
N GLU A 37 -3.83 28.64 17.99
CA GLU A 37 -4.56 27.63 17.22
C GLU A 37 -5.94 27.37 17.82
N ILE A 38 -6.03 27.26 19.15
CA ILE A 38 -7.30 27.18 19.88
C ILE A 38 -8.17 28.42 19.61
N LYS A 39 -7.60 29.62 19.63
CA LYS A 39 -8.32 30.88 19.35
C LYS A 39 -8.86 30.92 17.91
N VAL A 40 -8.09 30.47 16.92
CA VAL A 40 -8.53 30.33 15.52
C VAL A 40 -9.67 29.32 15.40
N HIS A 41 -9.57 28.18 16.09
CA HIS A 41 -10.65 27.19 16.11
C HIS A 41 -11.92 27.74 16.75
N TYR A 42 -11.83 28.47 17.86
CA TYR A 42 -12.99 29.14 18.47
C TYR A 42 -13.60 30.21 17.56
N LYS A 43 -12.77 30.98 16.83
CA LYS A 43 -13.25 31.97 15.85
C LYS A 43 -14.00 31.30 14.69
N ASN A 44 -13.46 30.18 14.18
CA ASN A 44 -14.12 29.40 13.14
C ASN A 44 -15.42 28.77 13.64
N LEU A 45 -15.43 28.25 14.88
CA LEU A 45 -16.63 27.72 15.52
C LEU A 45 -17.70 28.80 15.67
N ASN A 46 -17.34 30.01 16.13
CA ASN A 46 -18.27 31.14 16.20
C ASN A 46 -18.82 31.55 14.84
N ASN A 47 -17.97 31.59 13.79
CA ASN A 47 -18.42 31.89 12.44
C ASN A 47 -19.40 30.83 11.90
N ILE A 48 -19.16 29.55 12.19
CA ILE A 48 -20.06 28.47 11.81
C ILE A 48 -21.37 28.57 12.60
N ASN A 49 -21.31 28.82 13.91
CA ASN A 49 -22.48 29.01 14.75
C ASN A 49 -23.34 30.20 14.28
N TYR A 50 -22.72 31.30 13.88
CA TYR A 50 -23.42 32.45 13.33
C TYR A 50 -24.14 32.11 12.03
N LYS A 51 -23.47 31.39 11.10
CA LYS A 51 -24.09 30.93 9.86
C LYS A 51 -25.23 29.95 10.11
N LEU A 52 -25.06 29.02 11.06
CA LEU A 52 -26.10 28.06 11.47
C LEU A 52 -27.30 28.78 12.08
N TYR A 53 -27.07 29.77 12.95
CA TYR A 53 -28.13 30.57 13.54
C TYR A 53 -28.92 31.32 12.46
N TYR A 54 -28.25 31.97 11.52
CA TYR A 54 -28.91 32.65 10.40
C TYR A 54 -29.75 31.69 9.54
N LEU A 55 -29.20 30.50 9.22
CA LEU A 55 -29.93 29.47 8.48
C LEU A 55 -31.13 28.93 9.27
N HIS A 56 -30.97 28.71 10.58
CA HIS A 56 -32.04 28.27 11.48
C HIS A 56 -33.18 29.29 11.53
N SER A 57 -32.88 30.59 11.71
CA SER A 57 -33.89 31.65 11.68
C SER A 57 -34.62 31.73 10.33
N ARG A 58 -33.89 31.57 9.23
CA ARG A 58 -34.47 31.61 7.87
C ARG A 58 -35.35 30.38 7.58
N LEU A 59 -34.97 29.20 8.06
CA LEU A 59 -35.77 27.98 7.93
C LEU A 59 -37.04 28.01 8.79
N ASN A 60 -36.96 28.58 10.00
CA ASN A 60 -38.11 28.75 10.88
C ASN A 60 -39.19 29.67 10.28
N LEU A 61 -38.79 30.63 9.42
CA LEU A 61 -39.71 31.51 8.70
C LEU A 61 -40.35 30.85 7.47
N LEU A 62 -39.72 29.81 6.90
CA LEU A 62 -40.13 29.20 5.64
C LEU A 62 -40.90 27.88 5.82
N LEU A 63 -40.65 27.15 6.91
CA LEU A 63 -41.23 25.84 7.18
C LEU A 63 -42.37 25.94 8.18
N HIS A 64 -43.33 25.02 8.08
CA HIS A 64 -44.37 24.89 9.10
C HIS A 64 -43.76 24.36 10.41
N HIS A 65 -44.27 24.80 11.56
CA HIS A 65 -43.67 24.51 12.89
C HIS A 65 -43.38 23.02 13.12
N CYS A 66 -44.31 22.11 12.79
CA CYS A 66 -44.08 20.67 12.94
C CYS A 66 -42.95 20.11 12.04
N GLU A 67 -42.77 20.67 10.84
CA GLU A 67 -41.73 20.25 9.90
C GLU A 67 -40.36 20.74 10.36
N PHE A 68 -40.31 21.97 10.88
CA PHE A 68 -39.12 22.55 11.46
C PHE A 68 -38.64 21.77 12.68
N ASP A 69 -39.55 21.43 13.60
CA ASP A 69 -39.21 20.65 14.81
C ASP A 69 -38.67 19.25 14.46
N CYS A 70 -39.27 18.57 13.49
CA CYS A 70 -38.79 17.26 13.03
C CYS A 70 -37.39 17.35 12.38
N LEU A 71 -37.16 18.40 11.60
CA LEU A 71 -35.87 18.65 10.94
C LEU A 71 -34.80 19.02 11.96
N ASP A 72 -35.10 19.90 12.92
CA ASP A 72 -34.17 20.33 13.97
C ASP A 72 -33.76 19.15 14.86
N LEU A 73 -34.71 18.30 15.26
CA LEU A 73 -34.43 17.07 16.02
C LEU A 73 -33.48 16.13 15.25
N LYS A 74 -33.78 15.84 13.97
CA LYS A 74 -32.92 14.97 13.15
C LYS A 74 -31.52 15.54 12.93
N VAL A 75 -31.40 16.85 12.75
CA VAL A 75 -30.11 17.52 12.59
C VAL A 75 -29.32 17.46 13.90
N ARG A 76 -29.96 17.72 15.05
CA ARG A 76 -29.32 17.62 16.36
C ARG A 76 -28.83 16.20 16.63
N ASP A 77 -29.64 15.18 16.37
CA ASP A 77 -29.27 13.78 16.54
C ASP A 77 -28.08 13.40 15.65
N PHE A 78 -28.11 13.83 14.38
CA PHE A 78 -27.02 13.59 13.45
C PHE A 78 -25.70 14.27 13.90
N VAL A 79 -25.78 15.53 14.32
CA VAL A 79 -24.61 16.30 14.81
C VAL A 79 -24.07 15.68 16.10
N PHE A 80 -24.94 15.25 17.02
CA PHE A 80 -24.55 14.58 18.24
C PHE A 80 -23.84 13.24 17.95
N TYR A 81 -24.38 12.43 17.05
CA TYR A 81 -23.78 11.17 16.63
C TYR A 81 -22.39 11.37 16.00
N GLN A 82 -22.27 12.31 15.05
CA GLN A 82 -20.99 12.61 14.39
C GLN A 82 -19.95 13.18 15.38
N SER A 83 -20.36 14.07 16.27
CA SER A 83 -19.45 14.64 17.28
C SER A 83 -18.95 13.59 18.26
N SER A 84 -19.82 12.68 18.72
CA SER A 84 -19.45 11.53 19.56
C SER A 84 -18.46 10.58 18.88
N LEU A 85 -18.67 10.25 17.59
CA LEU A 85 -17.72 9.43 16.83
C LEU A 85 -16.34 10.08 16.71
N ILE A 86 -16.29 11.36 16.38
CA ILE A 86 -15.04 12.12 16.26
C ILE A 86 -14.33 12.18 17.62
N TYR A 87 -15.07 12.48 18.69
CA TYR A 87 -14.54 12.52 20.05
C TYR A 87 -13.93 11.17 20.47
N ASN A 88 -14.67 10.06 20.26
CA ASN A 88 -14.18 8.72 20.58
C ASN A 88 -12.92 8.34 19.78
N ASN A 89 -12.84 8.73 18.50
CA ASN A 89 -11.63 8.52 17.69
C ASN A 89 -10.44 9.35 18.19
N LEU A 90 -10.68 10.59 18.62
CA LEU A 90 -9.65 11.44 19.21
C LEU A 90 -9.16 10.87 20.55
N CYS A 91 -10.07 10.39 21.40
CA CYS A 91 -9.72 9.74 22.67
C CYS A 91 -8.88 8.47 22.45
N LYS A 92 -9.25 7.62 21.48
CA LYS A 92 -8.44 6.44 21.11
C LYS A 92 -7.03 6.86 20.66
N LYS A 93 -6.94 7.82 19.74
CA LYS A 93 -5.66 8.33 19.24
C LYS A 93 -4.79 8.94 20.35
N LEU A 94 -5.40 9.63 21.30
CA LEU A 94 -4.71 10.21 22.46
C LEU A 94 -4.20 9.13 23.42
N ASN A 95 -4.97 8.07 23.64
CA ASN A 95 -4.55 6.92 24.45
C ASN A 95 -3.41 6.15 23.77
N ASP A 96 -3.47 5.92 22.46
CA ASP A 96 -2.40 5.29 21.69
C ASP A 96 -1.09 6.10 21.76
N LEU A 97 -1.20 7.44 21.65
CA LEU A 97 -0.05 8.33 21.78
C LEU A 97 0.55 8.31 23.19
N ARG A 98 -0.28 8.27 24.23
CA ARG A 98 0.18 8.14 25.63
C ARG A 98 0.87 6.80 25.87
N PHE A 99 0.33 5.71 25.33
CA PHE A 99 0.93 4.38 25.40
C PHE A 99 2.30 4.31 24.71
N LEU A 100 2.43 4.92 23.54
CA LEU A 100 3.72 5.04 22.84
C LEU A 100 4.73 5.89 23.63
N GLN A 101 4.26 6.92 24.34
CA GLN A 101 5.10 7.82 25.11
C GLN A 101 5.62 7.18 26.41
N SER A 102 4.83 6.32 27.08
CA SER A 102 5.27 5.59 28.27
C SER A 102 6.31 4.50 27.95
N HIS A 103 6.22 3.84 26.79
CA HIS A 103 7.18 2.80 26.39
C HIS A 103 8.55 3.32 25.95
N HIS A 104 8.66 4.56 25.47
CA HIS A 104 9.96 5.14 25.13
C HIS A 104 10.85 5.47 26.35
N HIS A 105 10.28 5.52 27.57
CA HIS A 105 11.03 5.81 28.80
C HIS A 105 11.62 4.58 29.49
N GLN A 106 11.28 3.36 29.08
CA GLN A 106 11.99 2.15 29.51
C GLN A 106 13.11 1.86 28.52
N GLN A 107 14.33 2.29 28.88
CA GLN A 107 15.56 1.87 28.21
C GLN A 107 15.61 0.34 28.16
N TYR A 108 15.54 -0.23 26.96
CA TYR A 108 16.03 -1.58 26.72
C TYR A 108 17.55 -1.58 26.95
N ILE A 109 17.97 -2.14 28.08
CA ILE A 109 19.36 -2.53 28.31
C ILE A 109 19.64 -3.67 27.33
N PHE A 110 20.28 -3.37 26.20
CA PHE A 110 20.91 -4.41 25.40
C PHE A 110 22.13 -4.93 26.19
N PRO A 111 22.29 -6.25 26.38
CA PRO A 111 23.58 -6.79 26.79
C PRO A 111 24.61 -6.46 25.70
N SER A 112 25.81 -6.10 26.13
CA SER A 112 26.95 -5.72 25.29
C SER A 112 27.14 -6.68 24.11
N GLN A 113 27.23 -6.12 22.90
CA GLN A 113 27.46 -6.85 21.65
C GLN A 113 28.72 -7.74 21.76
N PRO A 114 28.65 -9.04 21.43
CA PRO A 114 29.86 -9.77 21.09
C PRO A 114 30.36 -9.28 19.73
N SER A 115 31.68 -9.13 19.60
CA SER A 115 32.40 -8.68 18.42
C SER A 115 31.94 -9.41 17.14
N LEU A 116 31.30 -8.68 16.23
CA LEU A 116 30.97 -9.15 14.87
C LEU A 116 32.28 -9.39 14.09
N HIS A 117 32.63 -10.66 13.90
CA HIS A 117 33.58 -11.05 12.85
C HIS A 117 33.05 -10.65 11.47
N ASN A 118 33.95 -10.12 10.62
CA ASN A 118 33.75 -9.68 9.25
C ASN A 118 32.95 -10.69 8.38
N VAL A 119 31.63 -10.52 8.28
CA VAL A 119 30.82 -11.10 7.20
C VAL A 119 30.60 -10.01 6.16
N ASN A 120 31.24 -10.15 4.98
CA ASN A 120 31.01 -9.28 3.83
C ASN A 120 29.59 -9.48 3.30
N TYR A 121 28.62 -8.70 3.80
CA TYR A 121 27.27 -8.66 3.23
C TYR A 121 27.31 -7.92 1.89
N ASN A 122 27.17 -8.66 0.79
CA ASN A 122 26.97 -8.08 -0.54
C ASN A 122 25.53 -7.57 -0.67
N PHE A 123 25.34 -6.26 -0.55
CA PHE A 123 24.06 -5.62 -0.83
C PHE A 123 23.66 -5.81 -2.30
N HIS A 124 22.36 -5.94 -2.57
CA HIS A 124 21.85 -5.90 -3.93
C HIS A 124 22.30 -4.61 -4.64
N ALA A 125 22.65 -4.73 -5.92
CA ALA A 125 22.97 -3.57 -6.74
C ALA A 125 21.80 -2.57 -6.70
N LYS A 126 22.11 -1.29 -6.47
CA LYS A 126 21.09 -0.21 -6.41
C LYS A 126 20.59 0.19 -7.80
N PHE A 127 21.42 -0.05 -8.82
CA PHE A 127 21.14 0.23 -10.22
C PHE A 127 21.70 -0.91 -11.07
N ILE A 128 20.88 -1.39 -12.01
CA ILE A 128 21.29 -2.35 -13.04
C ILE A 128 20.84 -1.81 -14.39
N ASN A 129 21.80 -1.72 -15.30
CA ASN A 129 21.53 -1.38 -16.69
C ASN A 129 21.45 -2.66 -17.52
N LEU A 130 20.26 -2.96 -18.05
CA LEU A 130 20.01 -4.06 -18.98
C LEU A 130 19.79 -3.54 -20.42
N SER A 131 19.99 -2.24 -20.66
CA SER A 131 19.88 -1.63 -21.99
C SER A 131 21.21 -1.63 -22.72
N ASN A 132 21.17 -1.40 -24.03
CA ASN A 132 22.36 -1.35 -24.88
C ASN A 132 23.11 0.00 -24.79
N PHE A 133 22.67 0.90 -23.93
CA PHE A 133 23.21 2.26 -23.81
C PHE A 133 24.00 2.43 -22.52
N THR A 134 25.14 3.11 -22.59
CA THR A 134 25.96 3.41 -21.41
C THR A 134 25.47 4.68 -20.71
N PHE A 135 25.63 4.76 -19.38
CA PHE A 135 25.35 5.95 -18.59
C PHE A 135 26.66 6.52 -18.04
N SER A 136 26.76 7.84 -17.95
CA SER A 136 27.92 8.48 -17.31
C SER A 136 27.90 8.24 -15.78
N ASN A 137 29.06 8.35 -15.12
CA ASN A 137 29.14 8.17 -13.66
C ASN A 137 28.16 9.05 -12.88
N ASN A 138 27.93 10.30 -13.34
CA ASN A 138 26.98 11.21 -12.71
C ASN A 138 25.52 10.76 -12.91
N GLU A 139 25.19 10.25 -14.10
CA GLU A 139 23.88 9.67 -14.41
C GLU A 139 23.62 8.42 -13.56
N GLU A 140 24.60 7.52 -13.48
CA GLU A 140 24.50 6.31 -12.66
C GLU A 140 24.32 6.62 -11.18
N ASN A 141 25.06 7.61 -10.66
CA ASN A 141 24.94 8.00 -9.25
C ASN A 141 23.53 8.50 -8.92
N ILE A 142 22.90 9.24 -9.82
CA ILE A 142 21.49 9.68 -9.66
C ILE A 142 20.55 8.47 -9.69
N LEU A 143 20.75 7.51 -10.60
CA LEU A 143 19.94 6.30 -10.68
C LEU A 143 20.12 5.39 -9.45
N LYS A 144 21.35 5.27 -8.93
CA LYS A 144 21.70 4.52 -7.71
C LYS A 144 21.05 5.11 -6.45
N SER A 145 20.71 6.40 -6.45
CA SER A 145 19.96 7.01 -5.36
C SER A 145 18.51 6.51 -5.28
N GLY A 146 17.98 5.94 -6.36
CA GLY A 146 16.68 5.31 -6.42
C GLY A 146 15.54 6.24 -6.87
N LEU A 147 14.43 5.65 -7.34
CA LEU A 147 13.28 6.39 -7.86
C LEU A 147 12.54 7.25 -6.82
N LYS A 148 12.80 7.04 -5.52
CA LYS A 148 12.22 7.82 -4.42
C LYS A 148 13.19 8.87 -3.85
N TYR A 149 14.35 9.05 -4.49
CA TYR A 149 15.31 10.04 -4.05
C TYR A 149 14.76 11.44 -4.24
N ASN A 150 14.81 12.24 -3.17
CA ASN A 150 14.42 13.64 -3.22
C ASN A 150 15.59 14.46 -3.77
N LEU A 151 15.35 15.15 -4.87
CA LEU A 151 16.34 16.09 -5.39
C LEU A 151 16.45 17.30 -4.47
N PRO A 152 17.66 17.88 -4.33
CA PRO A 152 17.84 19.09 -3.57
C PRO A 152 17.06 20.25 -4.20
N VAL A 153 16.25 20.96 -3.41
CA VAL A 153 15.39 22.05 -3.90
C VAL A 153 16.24 23.21 -4.44
N ASN A 154 16.04 23.58 -5.70
CA ASN A 154 16.56 24.83 -6.23
C ASN A 154 15.65 25.99 -5.77
N ILE A 155 16.03 26.66 -4.68
CA ILE A 155 15.27 27.81 -4.14
C ILE A 155 15.47 29.01 -5.09
N GLN A 156 14.62 29.14 -6.10
CA GLN A 156 14.60 30.31 -6.98
C GLN A 156 14.09 31.57 -6.23
N SER A 157 14.41 32.77 -6.73
CA SER A 157 13.92 34.05 -6.19
C SER A 157 12.40 34.07 -6.00
N LYS A 158 11.66 33.46 -6.95
CA LYS A 158 10.20 33.31 -6.91
C LYS A 158 9.70 32.53 -5.68
N HIS A 159 10.46 31.58 -5.15
CA HIS A 159 10.09 30.85 -3.93
C HIS A 159 10.23 31.74 -2.69
N VAL A 160 11.24 32.61 -2.67
CA VAL A 160 11.43 33.60 -1.61
C VAL A 160 10.34 34.66 -1.66
N GLU A 161 9.97 35.12 -2.86
CA GLU A 161 8.83 36.03 -3.10
C GLU A 161 7.52 35.39 -2.63
N PHE A 162 7.26 34.13 -2.99
CA PHE A 162 6.05 33.41 -2.56
C PHE A 162 6.02 33.21 -1.04
N LEU A 163 7.16 32.90 -0.42
CA LEU A 163 7.32 32.84 1.03
C LEU A 163 7.01 34.19 1.68
N ALA A 164 7.56 35.28 1.15
CA ALA A 164 7.30 36.64 1.66
C ALA A 164 5.81 37.00 1.56
N VAL A 165 5.15 36.69 0.44
CA VAL A 165 3.71 36.93 0.25
C VAL A 165 2.86 36.09 1.22
N ASN A 166 3.19 34.82 1.41
CA ASN A 166 2.44 33.96 2.34
C ASN A 166 2.65 34.38 3.79
N VAL A 167 3.88 34.76 4.15
CA VAL A 167 4.20 35.32 5.46
C VAL A 167 3.40 36.59 5.69
N GLU A 168 3.35 37.51 4.73
CA GLU A 168 2.62 38.77 4.88
C GLU A 168 1.12 38.55 5.03
N LYS A 169 0.55 37.58 4.29
CA LYS A 169 -0.85 37.15 4.49
C LYS A 169 -1.13 36.65 5.90
N VAL A 170 -0.18 35.93 6.51
CA VAL A 170 -0.29 35.45 7.89
C VAL A 170 -0.09 36.59 8.89
N ILE A 171 0.87 37.48 8.66
CA ILE A 171 1.14 38.65 9.52
C ILE A 171 -0.07 39.60 9.56
N ASN A 172 -0.80 39.76 8.46
CA ASN A 172 -2.04 40.54 8.40
C ASN A 172 -3.17 40.00 9.29
N SER A 173 -3.04 38.79 9.85
CA SER A 173 -3.97 38.21 10.82
C SER A 173 -3.56 38.43 12.28
N VAL A 174 -2.42 39.07 12.53
CA VAL A 174 -1.82 39.35 13.85
C VAL A 174 -1.99 40.83 14.21
N GLU A 175 -2.08 41.15 15.50
CA GLU A 175 -2.18 42.54 15.97
C GLU A 175 -0.92 43.36 15.62
N ILE A 176 -1.10 44.64 15.29
CA ILE A 176 -0.11 45.53 14.64
C ILE A 176 1.27 45.57 15.36
N PRO A 177 1.36 45.62 16.70
CA PRO A 177 2.65 45.66 17.40
C PRO A 177 3.47 44.37 17.23
N GLU A 178 2.80 43.23 17.31
CA GLU A 178 3.42 41.89 17.19
C GLU A 178 3.73 41.56 15.73
N ALA A 179 2.87 42.00 14.81
CA ALA A 179 3.05 41.87 13.37
C ALA A 179 4.38 42.49 12.89
N ASN A 180 4.77 43.67 13.42
CA ASN A 180 6.01 44.34 13.04
C ASN A 180 7.27 43.62 13.56
N ILE A 181 7.19 43.02 14.74
CA ILE A 181 8.29 42.23 15.32
C ILE A 181 8.49 40.94 14.51
N VAL A 182 7.41 40.25 14.17
CA VAL A 182 7.47 39.05 13.33
C VAL A 182 7.97 39.38 11.93
N ARG A 183 7.54 40.51 11.35
CA ARG A 183 7.99 40.96 10.03
C ARG A 183 9.49 41.22 9.99
N THR A 184 10.06 41.82 11.03
CA THR A 184 11.51 42.09 11.10
C THR A 184 12.34 40.82 11.29
N GLU A 185 11.90 39.86 12.12
CA GLU A 185 12.57 38.57 12.24
C GLU A 185 12.54 37.74 10.95
N ILE A 186 11.39 37.69 10.27
CA ILE A 186 11.28 36.94 9.02
C ILE A 186 12.08 37.63 7.92
N PHE A 187 12.06 38.96 7.84
CA PHE A 187 12.88 39.72 6.91
C PHE A 187 14.38 39.43 7.11
N THR A 188 14.89 39.41 8.34
CA THR A 188 16.31 39.09 8.61
C THR A 188 16.67 37.66 8.22
N LYS A 189 15.78 36.67 8.46
CA LYS A 189 15.96 35.28 8.02
C LYS A 189 15.92 35.14 6.50
N LEU A 190 14.96 35.78 5.82
CA LEU A 190 14.87 35.79 4.35
C LEU A 190 16.08 36.48 3.72
N LYS A 191 16.54 37.60 4.29
CA LYS A 191 17.76 38.29 3.86
C LYS A 191 19.02 37.44 4.07
N ARG A 192 19.08 36.62 5.13
CA ARG A 192 20.17 35.65 5.35
C ARG A 192 20.11 34.49 4.35
N ILE A 193 18.91 34.01 3.99
CA ILE A 193 18.73 32.98 2.95
C ILE A 193 19.16 33.54 1.57
N LEU A 194 18.80 34.78 1.26
CA LEU A 194 19.24 35.50 0.06
C LEU A 194 20.74 35.84 0.09
N GLY A 195 21.34 36.09 1.25
CA GLY A 195 22.77 36.36 1.40
C GLY A 195 23.63 35.10 1.28
N ASN A 196 23.12 33.96 1.76
CA ASN A 196 23.72 32.63 1.57
C ASN A 196 23.42 32.05 0.19
N TYR A 197 22.70 32.79 -0.67
CA TYR A 197 22.45 32.47 -2.08
C TYR A 197 23.69 32.72 -2.94
N THR A 198 24.88 32.38 -2.45
CA THR A 198 26.00 32.14 -3.35
C THR A 198 25.62 30.91 -4.16
N PHE A 199 25.28 31.13 -5.44
CA PHE A 199 24.96 30.12 -6.44
C PHE A 199 25.79 28.85 -6.22
N ASN A 200 25.20 27.82 -5.60
CA ASN A 200 25.88 26.57 -5.40
C ASN A 200 25.89 25.87 -6.76
N LYS A 201 26.94 26.07 -7.56
CA LYS A 201 27.14 25.49 -8.90
C LYS A 201 26.88 23.98 -8.96
N ASN A 202 27.02 23.29 -7.82
CA ASN A 202 26.73 21.88 -7.67
C ASN A 202 25.24 21.52 -7.87
N PHE A 203 24.29 22.37 -7.48
CA PHE A 203 22.86 22.07 -7.68
C PHE A 203 22.45 22.16 -9.15
N ASP A 204 22.89 23.20 -9.86
CA ASP A 204 22.65 23.32 -11.31
C ASP A 204 23.20 22.12 -12.09
N SER A 205 24.32 21.55 -11.63
CA SER A 205 24.91 20.35 -12.23
C SER A 205 24.00 19.12 -12.12
N ILE A 206 23.34 18.91 -10.97
CA ILE A 206 22.44 17.76 -10.74
C ILE A 206 21.18 17.90 -11.59
N TYR A 207 20.59 19.08 -11.64
CA TYR A 207 19.41 19.35 -12.48
C TYR A 207 19.71 19.21 -13.97
N LYS A 208 20.87 19.72 -14.42
CA LYS A 208 21.33 19.54 -15.80
C LYS A 208 21.55 18.06 -16.13
N THR A 209 22.14 17.30 -15.21
CA THR A 209 22.33 15.86 -15.37
C THR A 209 20.99 15.13 -15.43
N CYS A 210 20.01 15.46 -14.59
CA CYS A 210 18.66 14.90 -14.65
C CYS A 210 17.96 15.21 -15.97
N LYS A 211 18.10 16.44 -16.49
CA LYS A 211 17.55 16.84 -17.78
C LYS A 211 18.16 16.05 -18.94
N ASN A 212 19.48 15.87 -18.93
CA ASN A 212 20.20 15.08 -19.92
C ASN A 212 19.82 13.59 -19.86
N LEU A 213 19.73 13.04 -18.64
CA LEU A 213 19.30 11.66 -18.40
C LEU A 213 17.88 11.42 -18.94
N ARG A 214 16.96 12.37 -18.69
CA ARG A 214 15.60 12.35 -19.24
C ARG A 214 15.59 12.38 -20.76
N SER A 215 16.35 13.28 -21.39
CA SER A 215 16.40 13.36 -22.86
C SER A 215 16.97 12.07 -23.45
N LYS A 216 18.01 11.52 -22.83
CA LYS A 216 18.64 10.25 -23.24
C LYS A 216 17.67 9.07 -23.17
N ILE A 217 16.93 8.93 -22.06
CA ILE A 217 15.91 7.87 -21.92
C ILE A 217 14.81 7.99 -22.99
N LYS A 218 14.36 9.21 -23.29
CA LYS A 218 13.30 9.44 -24.29
C LYS A 218 13.77 9.19 -25.72
N LEU A 219 14.92 9.76 -26.09
CA LEU A 219 15.48 9.62 -27.44
C LEU A 219 15.79 8.15 -27.77
N ASN A 220 16.28 7.41 -26.77
CA ASN A 220 16.68 6.02 -26.93
C ASN A 220 15.55 5.02 -26.62
N ASN A 221 14.32 5.49 -26.38
CA ASN A 221 13.14 4.67 -26.11
C ASN A 221 13.39 3.62 -25.00
N LEU A 222 13.93 4.07 -23.86
CA LEU A 222 14.26 3.22 -22.72
C LEU A 222 13.13 3.20 -21.69
N VAL A 223 12.98 2.06 -21.01
CA VAL A 223 12.06 1.89 -19.88
C VAL A 223 12.85 1.87 -18.59
N VAL A 224 12.49 2.76 -17.67
CA VAL A 224 13.01 2.74 -16.29
C VAL A 224 11.95 2.15 -15.39
N THR A 225 12.29 1.07 -14.71
CA THR A 225 11.39 0.37 -13.79
C THR A 225 12.12 -0.02 -12.51
N LYS A 226 11.36 -0.47 -11.51
CA LYS A 226 11.92 -1.09 -10.30
C LYS A 226 12.00 -2.60 -10.49
N ALA A 227 13.03 -3.20 -9.92
CA ALA A 227 13.08 -4.65 -9.79
C ALA A 227 11.96 -5.18 -8.87
N ASP A 228 11.61 -6.45 -9.05
CA ASP A 228 10.66 -7.17 -8.17
C ASP A 228 11.15 -7.24 -6.72
N LYS A 229 12.47 -7.41 -6.52
CA LYS A 229 13.13 -7.50 -5.22
C LYS A 229 14.36 -6.58 -5.15
N GLY A 230 14.74 -6.16 -3.94
CA GLY A 230 15.98 -5.41 -3.69
C GLY A 230 15.94 -3.90 -3.97
N ASN A 231 14.77 -3.33 -4.31
CA ASN A 231 14.59 -1.89 -4.57
C ASN A 231 15.60 -1.30 -5.58
N CYS A 232 16.05 -2.12 -6.52
CA CYS A 232 16.97 -1.75 -7.58
C CYS A 232 16.25 -1.00 -8.69
N VAL A 233 16.88 0.06 -9.22
CA VAL A 233 16.45 0.70 -10.47
C VAL A 233 16.97 -0.11 -11.64
N VAL A 234 16.10 -0.43 -12.59
CA VAL A 234 16.43 -1.20 -13.79
C VAL A 234 16.10 -0.37 -15.02
N VAL A 235 17.06 -0.29 -15.94
CA VAL A 235 16.87 0.33 -17.26
C VAL A 235 16.91 -0.76 -18.32
N LEU A 236 15.90 -0.79 -19.19
CA LEU A 236 15.73 -1.78 -20.27
C LEU A 236 15.44 -1.05 -21.59
N ASN A 237 15.74 -1.69 -22.72
CA ASN A 237 15.16 -1.25 -23.98
C ASN A 237 13.63 -1.48 -23.93
N LYS A 238 12.84 -0.56 -24.51
CA LYS A 238 11.38 -0.70 -24.48
C LYS A 238 10.90 -1.98 -25.17
N VAL A 239 11.54 -2.37 -26.27
CA VAL A 239 11.22 -3.58 -27.04
C VAL A 239 11.34 -4.81 -26.15
N ASP A 240 12.52 -5.05 -25.56
CA ASP A 240 12.77 -6.17 -24.64
C ASP A 240 11.80 -6.22 -23.46
N TYR A 241 11.39 -5.05 -22.93
CA TYR A 241 10.41 -4.97 -21.86
C TYR A 241 9.00 -5.36 -22.34
N VAL A 242 8.58 -4.87 -23.50
CA VAL A 242 7.27 -5.20 -24.09
C VAL A 242 7.20 -6.68 -24.42
N ASP A 243 8.23 -7.24 -25.06
CA ASP A 243 8.29 -8.65 -25.43
C ASP A 243 8.17 -9.54 -24.18
N LYS A 244 8.91 -9.26 -23.11
CA LYS A 244 8.78 -10.00 -21.84
C LYS A 244 7.39 -9.95 -21.22
N VAL A 245 6.65 -8.86 -21.42
CA VAL A 245 5.26 -8.75 -20.93
C VAL A 245 4.31 -9.50 -21.83
N LEU A 246 4.49 -9.42 -23.15
CA LEU A 246 3.68 -10.17 -24.10
C LEU A 246 3.90 -11.68 -23.96
N ASP A 247 5.14 -12.13 -23.74
CA ASP A 247 5.46 -13.53 -23.42
C ASP A 247 4.69 -14.01 -22.19
N PHE A 248 4.61 -13.19 -21.13
CA PHE A 248 3.82 -13.52 -19.95
C PHE A 248 2.30 -13.58 -20.24
N LEU A 249 1.80 -12.68 -21.10
CA LEU A 249 0.39 -12.62 -21.49
C LEU A 249 -0.01 -13.66 -22.54
N SER A 250 0.96 -14.34 -23.18
CA SER A 250 0.71 -15.38 -24.16
C SER A 250 0.18 -16.69 -23.57
N ASN A 251 0.21 -16.83 -22.24
CA ASN A 251 -0.35 -17.98 -21.53
C ASN A 251 -1.88 -18.04 -21.67
N ASP A 252 -2.44 -19.25 -21.68
CA ASP A 252 -3.90 -19.53 -21.79
C ASP A 252 -4.75 -18.91 -20.67
N ASP A 253 -4.12 -18.35 -19.63
CA ASP A 253 -4.78 -17.67 -18.52
C ASP A 253 -5.33 -16.27 -18.89
N PHE A 254 -5.01 -15.74 -20.07
CA PHE A 254 -5.40 -14.40 -20.52
C PHE A 254 -6.08 -14.40 -21.89
N ASN A 255 -7.16 -13.63 -21.98
CA ASN A 255 -7.88 -13.39 -23.24
C ASN A 255 -7.59 -11.99 -23.77
N LEU A 256 -7.26 -11.89 -25.04
CA LEU A 256 -7.22 -10.62 -25.78
C LEU A 256 -8.64 -10.16 -26.09
N LEU A 257 -8.94 -8.89 -25.79
CA LEU A 257 -10.24 -8.27 -26.00
C LEU A 257 -10.21 -7.33 -27.20
N SER A 258 -11.26 -7.38 -28.03
CA SER A 258 -11.36 -6.53 -29.23
C SER A 258 -11.65 -5.06 -28.94
N LYS A 259 -12.19 -4.73 -27.76
CA LYS A 259 -12.64 -3.39 -27.37
C LYS A 259 -12.43 -3.17 -25.87
N ASP A 260 -12.42 -1.90 -25.47
CA ASP A 260 -12.35 -1.51 -24.07
C ASP A 260 -13.59 -1.99 -23.30
N PRO A 261 -13.46 -2.86 -22.28
CA PRO A 261 -14.59 -3.35 -21.48
C PRO A 261 -15.08 -2.32 -20.44
N ASN A 262 -14.33 -1.24 -20.19
CA ASN A 262 -14.62 -0.28 -19.12
C ASN A 262 -15.98 0.43 -19.25
N PRO A 263 -16.45 0.88 -20.44
CA PRO A 263 -17.76 1.50 -20.57
C PRO A 263 -18.92 0.56 -20.20
N SER A 264 -18.87 -0.69 -20.67
CA SER A 264 -19.86 -1.71 -20.32
C SER A 264 -19.85 -2.04 -18.83
N PHE A 265 -18.66 -2.22 -18.24
CA PHE A 265 -18.51 -2.49 -16.83
C PHE A 265 -19.00 -1.31 -15.97
N LEU A 266 -18.73 -0.07 -16.38
CA LEU A 266 -19.17 1.12 -15.66
C LEU A 266 -20.70 1.24 -15.60
N SER A 267 -21.40 0.84 -16.67
CA SER A 267 -22.87 0.79 -16.69
C SER A 267 -23.39 -0.21 -15.65
N ILE A 268 -22.85 -1.43 -15.65
CA ILE A 268 -23.18 -2.47 -14.68
C ILE A 268 -22.89 -1.98 -13.25
N PHE A 269 -21.71 -1.40 -13.03
CA PHE A 269 -21.30 -0.86 -11.74
C PHE A 269 -22.26 0.20 -11.20
N LYS A 270 -22.62 1.20 -12.01
CA LYS A 270 -23.58 2.24 -11.64
C LYS A 270 -24.97 1.65 -11.34
N SER A 271 -25.41 0.66 -12.11
CA SER A 271 -26.68 -0.03 -11.88
C SER A 271 -26.69 -0.78 -10.54
N SER A 272 -25.60 -1.48 -10.21
CA SER A 272 -25.44 -2.19 -8.93
C SER A 272 -25.43 -1.23 -7.75
N LEU A 273 -24.70 -0.11 -7.83
CA LEU A 273 -24.71 0.91 -6.77
C LEU A 273 -26.10 1.53 -6.55
N LYS A 274 -26.93 1.64 -7.61
CA LYS A 274 -28.33 2.08 -7.48
C LYS A 274 -29.18 0.98 -6.83
N LYS A 275 -29.03 -0.27 -7.25
CA LYS A 275 -29.77 -1.42 -6.72
C LYS A 275 -29.54 -1.61 -5.22
N TYR A 276 -28.29 -1.49 -4.77
CA TYR A 276 -27.88 -1.77 -3.39
C TYR A 276 -27.77 -0.49 -2.53
N SER A 277 -28.41 0.61 -2.92
CA SER A 277 -28.26 1.91 -2.24
C SER A 277 -28.70 1.88 -0.77
N ILE A 278 -29.73 1.08 -0.46
CA ILE A 278 -30.25 0.92 0.90
C ILE A 278 -29.17 0.30 1.80
N THR A 279 -28.60 -0.84 1.39
CA THR A 279 -27.51 -1.50 2.14
C THR A 279 -26.31 -0.57 2.31
N LEU A 280 -25.88 0.13 1.26
CA LEU A 280 -24.79 1.11 1.33
C LEU A 280 -25.07 2.22 2.37
N SER A 281 -26.29 2.75 2.40
CA SER A 281 -26.70 3.78 3.35
C SER A 281 -26.74 3.28 4.80
N SER A 282 -27.27 2.07 5.01
CA SER A 282 -27.35 1.44 6.33
C SER A 282 -25.97 1.14 6.95
N LEU A 283 -24.96 0.93 6.11
CA LEU A 283 -23.57 0.65 6.50
C LEU A 283 -22.70 1.92 6.54
N GLY A 284 -23.31 3.08 6.79
CA GLY A 284 -22.62 4.32 7.10
C GLY A 284 -22.10 5.11 5.90
N LYS A 285 -22.58 4.84 4.67
CA LYS A 285 -22.23 5.63 3.48
C LYS A 285 -23.47 6.34 2.90
N PRO A 286 -23.58 7.66 3.05
CA PRO A 286 -24.85 8.37 2.82
C PRO A 286 -25.28 8.42 1.35
N ASN A 287 -24.39 8.17 0.39
CA ASN A 287 -24.73 8.27 -1.02
C ASN A 287 -23.89 7.36 -1.94
N LYS A 288 -24.55 6.74 -2.93
CA LYS A 288 -23.95 5.97 -4.03
C LYS A 288 -22.85 6.72 -4.78
N PHE A 289 -22.89 8.05 -4.85
CA PHE A 289 -21.86 8.85 -5.53
C PHE A 289 -20.50 8.79 -4.84
N TYR A 290 -20.44 8.42 -3.55
CA TYR A 290 -19.19 8.26 -2.82
C TYR A 290 -18.25 7.28 -3.53
N PHE A 291 -18.80 6.19 -4.06
CA PHE A 291 -18.05 5.13 -4.74
C PHE A 291 -17.74 5.43 -6.21
N GLN A 292 -18.36 6.46 -6.79
CA GLN A 292 -18.12 6.83 -8.18
C GLN A 292 -16.84 7.66 -8.30
N ILE A 293 -16.11 7.41 -9.39
CA ILE A 293 -14.94 8.19 -9.79
C ILE A 293 -15.40 9.10 -10.93
N MET A 294 -14.93 10.34 -10.94
CA MET A 294 -15.33 11.32 -11.97
C MET A 294 -14.88 10.87 -13.37
N ASN A 295 -13.66 10.38 -13.51
CA ASN A 295 -13.07 9.91 -14.77
C ASN A 295 -12.49 8.50 -14.60
N PRO A 296 -13.32 7.45 -14.57
CA PRO A 296 -12.83 6.09 -14.38
C PRO A 296 -12.09 5.60 -15.63
N SER A 297 -10.93 4.99 -15.46
CA SER A 297 -10.09 4.45 -16.53
C SER A 297 -9.86 2.96 -16.37
N THR A 298 -9.64 2.28 -17.49
CA THR A 298 -9.23 0.88 -17.53
C THR A 298 -7.96 0.66 -16.72
N PRO A 299 -7.90 -0.36 -15.83
CA PRO A 299 -6.70 -0.70 -15.10
C PRO A 299 -5.52 -0.95 -16.04
N LEU A 300 -4.30 -0.67 -15.58
CA LEU A 300 -3.12 -0.69 -16.43
C LEU A 300 -2.09 -1.71 -15.89
N LEU A 301 -1.59 -2.57 -16.76
CA LEU A 301 -0.59 -3.59 -16.41
C LEU A 301 0.84 -3.04 -16.53
N TYR A 302 1.70 -3.38 -15.57
CA TYR A 302 3.14 -3.20 -15.70
C TYR A 302 3.90 -4.40 -15.13
N GLY A 303 5.11 -4.64 -15.65
CA GLY A 303 6.00 -5.72 -15.26
C GLY A 303 7.14 -5.25 -14.37
N LEU A 304 7.46 -6.02 -13.34
CA LEU A 304 8.63 -5.82 -12.50
C LEU A 304 9.69 -6.90 -12.80
N PRO A 305 10.89 -6.56 -13.27
CA PRO A 305 11.93 -7.55 -13.57
C PRO A 305 12.37 -8.34 -12.34
N LYS A 306 12.29 -9.67 -12.41
CA LYS A 306 12.78 -10.61 -11.38
C LYS A 306 14.27 -10.88 -11.61
N LEU A 307 15.11 -9.92 -11.28
CA LEU A 307 16.58 -9.98 -11.47
C LEU A 307 17.26 -11.20 -10.83
N HIS A 308 16.61 -11.84 -9.85
CA HIS A 308 17.10 -13.00 -9.13
C HIS A 308 16.77 -14.34 -9.81
N LYS A 309 16.06 -14.34 -10.95
CA LYS A 309 15.69 -15.55 -11.69
C LYS A 309 16.38 -15.58 -13.06
N PRO A 310 16.78 -16.76 -13.57
CA PRO A 310 17.37 -16.88 -14.90
C PRO A 310 16.39 -16.38 -15.98
N GLY A 311 16.90 -15.72 -17.01
CA GLY A 311 16.09 -15.07 -18.06
C GLY A 311 15.42 -13.74 -17.63
N ILE A 312 15.50 -13.37 -16.34
CA ILE A 312 14.89 -12.15 -15.77
C ILE A 312 13.42 -12.03 -16.21
N PRO A 313 12.54 -12.99 -15.84
CA PRO A 313 11.12 -12.90 -16.12
C PRO A 313 10.50 -11.71 -15.35
N ILE A 314 9.31 -11.29 -15.74
CA ILE A 314 8.61 -10.20 -15.07
C ILE A 314 7.62 -10.71 -14.01
N ARG A 315 7.32 -9.86 -13.01
CA ARG A 315 6.12 -9.97 -12.19
C ARG A 315 5.07 -8.99 -12.73
N PRO A 316 3.93 -9.46 -13.26
CA PRO A 316 2.83 -8.57 -13.65
C PRO A 316 2.20 -7.93 -12.41
N VAL A 317 1.80 -6.67 -12.52
CA VAL A 317 0.95 -6.00 -11.52
C VAL A 317 -0.04 -5.10 -12.26
N VAL A 318 -1.32 -5.18 -11.89
CA VAL A 318 -2.37 -4.33 -12.44
C VAL A 318 -2.63 -3.16 -11.49
N SER A 319 -2.66 -1.94 -12.04
CA SER A 319 -2.90 -0.70 -11.33
C SER A 319 -4.38 -0.32 -11.35
N PHE A 320 -5.00 -0.24 -10.17
CA PHE A 320 -6.45 0.02 -10.00
C PHE A 320 -6.90 1.44 -9.57
N PRO A 321 -6.06 2.48 -9.35
CA PRO A 321 -6.47 3.70 -8.62
C PRO A 321 -7.63 4.45 -9.25
N ASN A 322 -7.70 4.50 -10.59
CA ASN A 322 -8.77 5.15 -11.34
C ASN A 322 -9.81 4.17 -11.88
N SER A 323 -9.75 2.91 -11.49
CA SER A 323 -10.70 1.90 -11.97
C SER A 323 -12.07 2.04 -11.30
N PRO A 324 -13.19 1.66 -11.95
CA PRO A 324 -14.53 1.83 -11.39
C PRO A 324 -14.69 1.36 -9.93
N VAL A 325 -14.06 0.25 -9.54
CA VAL A 325 -14.15 -0.32 -8.19
C VAL A 325 -13.13 0.20 -7.18
N SER A 326 -12.28 1.18 -7.53
CA SER A 326 -11.13 1.57 -6.69
C SER A 326 -11.51 2.09 -5.30
N LYS A 327 -12.72 2.66 -5.16
CA LYS A 327 -13.30 3.08 -3.87
C LYS A 327 -14.15 1.99 -3.21
N LEU A 328 -14.80 1.15 -4.01
CA LEU A 328 -15.69 0.10 -3.50
C LEU A 328 -14.89 -1.05 -2.86
N ALA A 329 -13.79 -1.48 -3.50
CA ALA A 329 -12.99 -2.62 -3.02
C ALA A 329 -12.37 -2.40 -1.62
N PRO A 330 -11.73 -1.25 -1.31
CA PRO A 330 -11.22 -0.98 0.04
C PRO A 330 -12.34 -0.85 1.08
N TRP A 331 -13.49 -0.29 0.69
CA TRP A 331 -14.65 -0.20 1.59
C TRP A 331 -15.22 -1.57 1.92
N LEU A 332 -15.41 -2.45 0.93
CA LEU A 332 -15.83 -3.83 1.16
C LEU A 332 -14.84 -4.58 2.04
N ASN A 333 -13.53 -4.44 1.79
CA ASN A 333 -12.47 -5.01 2.62
C ASN A 333 -12.61 -4.56 4.09
N SER A 334 -12.86 -3.27 4.32
CA SER A 334 -13.13 -2.75 5.67
C SER A 334 -14.39 -3.33 6.30
N ILE A 335 -15.51 -3.36 5.57
CA ILE A 335 -16.79 -3.90 6.06
C ILE A 335 -16.65 -5.38 6.43
N ILE A 336 -16.06 -6.18 5.53
CA ILE A 336 -15.86 -7.62 5.78
C ILE A 336 -14.99 -7.82 7.02
N ARG A 337 -13.89 -7.09 7.18
CA ARG A 337 -13.04 -7.21 8.38
C ARG A 337 -13.79 -6.85 9.66
N THR A 338 -14.52 -5.74 9.66
CA THR A 338 -15.30 -5.28 10.83
C THR A 338 -16.39 -6.28 11.21
N HIS A 339 -17.08 -6.87 10.23
CA HIS A 339 -18.24 -7.72 10.48
C HIS A 339 -17.94 -9.21 10.57
N THR A 340 -16.74 -9.66 10.23
CA THR A 340 -16.32 -11.07 10.39
C THR A 340 -15.42 -11.31 11.60
N ASN A 341 -14.74 -10.27 12.12
CA ASN A 341 -13.64 -10.44 13.10
C ASN A 341 -12.64 -11.54 12.68
N PHE A 342 -12.46 -11.73 11.37
CA PHE A 342 -11.69 -12.83 10.84
C PHE A 342 -10.24 -12.74 11.33
N ASN A 343 -9.81 -13.77 12.04
CA ASN A 343 -8.44 -13.98 12.47
C ASN A 343 -7.94 -15.29 11.87
N ASN A 344 -6.82 -15.22 11.16
CA ASN A 344 -6.23 -16.41 10.55
C ASN A 344 -5.35 -17.12 11.59
N LYS A 345 -5.62 -18.42 11.81
CA LYS A 345 -4.90 -19.25 12.78
C LYS A 345 -3.46 -19.56 12.36
N TYR A 346 -3.23 -19.65 11.06
CA TYR A 346 -1.99 -20.09 10.43
C TYR A 346 -1.12 -18.93 9.92
N ALA A 347 -1.73 -17.76 9.72
CA ALA A 347 -1.01 -16.61 9.20
C ALA A 347 -0.08 -15.97 10.24
N ILE A 348 1.05 -15.50 9.74
CA ILE A 348 1.97 -14.60 10.46
C ILE A 348 1.93 -13.22 9.82
N THR A 349 2.14 -12.20 10.64
CA THR A 349 2.05 -10.80 10.19
C THR A 349 3.34 -10.25 9.59
N ASN A 350 4.48 -10.77 10.03
CA ASN A 350 5.81 -10.38 9.57
C ASN A 350 6.88 -11.34 10.12
N SER A 351 8.14 -11.10 9.75
CA SER A 351 9.28 -11.90 10.20
C SER A 351 9.45 -11.94 11.72
N CYS A 352 9.04 -10.89 12.41
CA CYS A 352 9.22 -10.69 13.85
C CYS A 352 8.25 -11.56 14.63
N ASP A 353 6.98 -11.50 14.25
CA ASP A 353 5.92 -12.39 14.73
C ASP A 353 6.33 -13.86 14.55
N LEU A 354 6.90 -14.20 13.40
CA LEU A 354 7.47 -15.53 13.20
C LEU A 354 8.60 -15.86 14.17
N VAL A 355 9.58 -14.95 14.39
CA VAL A 355 10.67 -15.20 15.36
C VAL A 355 10.09 -15.42 16.76
N GLN A 356 9.19 -14.55 17.21
CA GLN A 356 8.58 -14.63 18.53
C GLN A 356 7.80 -15.92 18.72
N LYS A 357 7.08 -16.38 17.69
CA LYS A 357 6.33 -17.64 17.73
C LYS A 357 7.24 -18.88 17.78
N ILE A 358 8.40 -18.86 17.11
CA ILE A 358 9.27 -20.05 17.02
C ILE A 358 10.36 -20.13 18.10
N ILE A 359 10.70 -19.02 18.78
CA ILE A 359 11.87 -18.95 19.68
C ILE A 359 11.82 -19.95 20.85
N ASN A 360 10.61 -20.25 21.33
CA ASN A 360 10.39 -21.16 22.45
C ASN A 360 9.89 -22.55 22.02
N ILE A 361 9.78 -22.81 20.71
CA ILE A 361 9.35 -24.12 20.22
C ILE A 361 10.54 -25.07 20.30
N PRO A 362 10.40 -26.25 20.93
CA PRO A 362 11.46 -27.24 20.93
C PRO A 362 11.76 -27.68 19.49
N PHE A 363 13.04 -27.75 19.15
CA PHE A 363 13.55 -28.29 17.88
C PHE A 363 14.24 -29.64 18.15
N PRO A 364 13.50 -30.77 18.15
CA PRO A 364 14.10 -32.09 18.27
C PRO A 364 15.13 -32.34 17.16
N SER A 365 16.18 -33.10 17.45
CA SER A 365 17.23 -33.45 16.48
C SER A 365 16.69 -34.24 15.26
N SER A 366 15.54 -34.90 15.41
CA SER A 366 14.85 -35.62 14.33
C SER A 366 13.87 -34.76 13.53
N SER A 367 13.72 -33.48 13.87
CA SER A 367 12.76 -32.59 13.20
C SER A 367 13.34 -32.01 11.90
N ILE A 368 12.46 -31.82 10.92
CA ILE A 368 12.78 -31.35 9.58
C ILE A 368 12.09 -30.00 9.38
N LEU A 369 12.86 -29.00 8.99
CA LEU A 369 12.34 -27.70 8.59
C LEU A 369 11.97 -27.73 7.11
N VAL A 370 10.71 -27.40 6.80
CA VAL A 370 10.16 -27.45 5.45
C VAL A 370 9.63 -26.07 5.07
N SER A 371 9.87 -25.69 3.81
CA SER A 371 9.32 -24.48 3.20
C SER A 371 8.47 -24.86 2.00
N PHE A 372 7.26 -24.32 1.93
CA PHE A 372 6.37 -24.42 0.77
C PHE A 372 6.14 -23.02 0.19
N ASP A 373 6.03 -22.95 -1.13
CA ASP A 373 5.66 -21.74 -1.88
C ASP A 373 4.43 -22.05 -2.74
N VAL A 374 3.37 -21.25 -2.60
CA VAL A 374 2.15 -21.44 -3.39
C VAL A 374 2.36 -20.88 -4.79
N VAL A 375 2.39 -21.77 -5.78
CA VAL A 375 2.50 -21.38 -7.20
C VAL A 375 1.30 -20.53 -7.60
N ASN A 376 1.54 -19.30 -8.05
CA ASN A 376 0.54 -18.39 -8.59
C ASN A 376 -0.71 -18.25 -7.69
N LEU A 377 -0.53 -17.93 -6.41
CA LEU A 377 -1.61 -17.84 -5.42
C LEU A 377 -2.86 -17.10 -5.95
N PHE A 378 -2.74 -15.83 -6.34
CA PHE A 378 -3.91 -15.03 -6.73
C PHE A 378 -4.64 -15.55 -7.98
N PRO A 379 -3.97 -15.87 -9.10
CA PRO A 379 -4.60 -16.49 -10.26
C PRO A 379 -5.30 -17.83 -9.98
N SER A 380 -4.80 -18.58 -8.99
CA SER A 380 -5.32 -19.93 -8.71
C SER A 380 -6.57 -19.95 -7.82
N ILE A 381 -6.95 -18.81 -7.24
CA ILE A 381 -8.04 -18.75 -6.24
C ILE A 381 -9.39 -18.50 -6.92
N PRO A 382 -10.38 -19.41 -6.82
CA PRO A 382 -11.70 -19.23 -7.41
C PRO A 382 -12.48 -18.10 -6.73
N PRO A 383 -12.90 -17.05 -7.47
CA PRO A 383 -13.64 -15.93 -6.88
C PRO A 383 -14.97 -16.33 -6.23
N ASP A 384 -15.72 -17.23 -6.87
CA ASP A 384 -17.03 -17.69 -6.37
C ASP A 384 -16.91 -18.43 -5.03
N GLU A 385 -15.83 -19.21 -4.85
CA GLU A 385 -15.55 -19.89 -3.59
C GLU A 385 -15.18 -18.89 -2.49
N CYS A 386 -14.36 -17.87 -2.81
CA CYS A 386 -14.07 -16.78 -1.90
C CYS A 386 -15.34 -16.04 -1.43
N THR A 387 -16.25 -15.71 -2.36
CA THR A 387 -17.52 -15.06 -2.02
C THR A 387 -18.34 -15.93 -1.08
N ASN A 388 -18.40 -17.25 -1.32
CA ASN A 388 -19.12 -18.17 -0.44
C ASN A 388 -18.49 -18.29 0.95
N LEU A 389 -17.16 -18.33 1.06
CA LEU A 389 -16.49 -18.37 2.36
C LEU A 389 -16.72 -17.08 3.15
N ILE A 390 -16.63 -15.92 2.50
CA ILE A 390 -16.93 -14.62 3.12
C ILE A 390 -18.39 -14.55 3.55
N ARG A 391 -19.32 -15.04 2.71
CA ARG A 391 -20.75 -15.13 3.04
C ARG A 391 -20.98 -15.93 4.31
N ASN A 392 -20.36 -17.10 4.43
CA ASN A 392 -20.50 -17.96 5.61
C ASN A 392 -19.94 -17.28 6.88
N LEU A 393 -18.80 -16.60 6.77
CA LEU A 393 -18.22 -15.83 7.89
C LEU A 393 -19.15 -14.69 8.34
N LEU A 394 -19.74 -13.96 7.40
CA LEU A 394 -20.68 -12.88 7.72
C LEU A 394 -21.95 -13.40 8.39
N PHE A 395 -22.48 -14.54 7.93
CA PHE A 395 -23.61 -15.19 8.59
C PHE A 395 -23.26 -15.68 10.00
N SER A 396 -22.07 -16.26 10.19
CA SER A 396 -21.67 -16.81 11.49
C SER A 396 -21.57 -15.77 12.61
N ASN A 397 -21.28 -14.51 12.27
CA ASN A 397 -21.08 -13.45 13.26
C ASN A 397 -22.37 -12.69 13.62
N ASN A 398 -23.50 -12.97 12.95
CA ASN A 398 -24.83 -12.38 13.22
C ASN A 398 -24.84 -10.85 13.40
N SER A 399 -23.90 -10.13 12.79
CA SER A 399 -23.72 -8.68 12.96
C SER A 399 -24.43 -7.84 11.88
N LEU A 400 -24.99 -8.50 10.87
CA LEU A 400 -25.64 -7.90 9.71
C LEU A 400 -26.95 -8.63 9.42
N TYR A 401 -27.91 -7.91 8.83
CA TYR A 401 -29.13 -8.51 8.32
C TYR A 401 -28.83 -9.36 7.07
N THR A 402 -29.61 -10.44 6.88
CA THR A 402 -29.49 -11.35 5.73
C THR A 402 -29.44 -10.62 4.39
N TYR A 403 -30.30 -9.61 4.19
CA TYR A 403 -30.30 -8.84 2.93
C TYR A 403 -28.98 -8.07 2.71
N GLN A 404 -28.38 -7.53 3.78
CA GLN A 404 -27.10 -6.80 3.69
C GLN A 404 -25.98 -7.76 3.31
N ILE A 405 -25.97 -8.98 3.86
CA ILE A 405 -24.96 -9.99 3.54
C ILE A 405 -25.04 -10.38 2.06
N LEU A 406 -26.25 -10.63 1.55
CA LEU A 406 -26.46 -10.98 0.13
C LEU A 406 -26.07 -9.85 -0.83
N ASP A 407 -26.39 -8.61 -0.45
CA ASP A 407 -26.02 -7.41 -1.21
C ASP A 407 -24.49 -7.21 -1.22
N LEU A 408 -23.82 -7.40 -0.07
CA LEU A 408 -22.37 -7.34 0.03
C LEU A 408 -21.68 -8.42 -0.82
N CYS A 409 -22.22 -9.64 -0.86
CA CYS A 409 -21.72 -10.70 -1.73
C CYS A 409 -21.87 -10.32 -3.21
N SER A 410 -23.02 -9.76 -3.59
CA SER A 410 -23.24 -9.28 -4.97
C SER A 410 -22.27 -8.17 -5.37
N LEU A 411 -21.98 -7.25 -4.45
CA LEU A 411 -20.99 -6.18 -4.65
C LEU A 411 -19.56 -6.74 -4.70
N LEU A 412 -19.26 -7.78 -3.93
CA LEU A 412 -17.98 -8.48 -3.94
C LEU A 412 -17.73 -9.18 -5.28
N ASP A 413 -18.72 -9.92 -5.79
CA ASP A 413 -18.65 -10.57 -7.11
C ASP A 413 -18.43 -9.55 -8.22
N LEU A 414 -19.07 -8.38 -8.11
CA LEU A 414 -18.85 -7.27 -9.04
C LEU A 414 -17.39 -6.77 -9.00
N VAL A 415 -16.78 -6.68 -7.81
CA VAL A 415 -15.37 -6.31 -7.68
C VAL A 415 -14.45 -7.36 -8.29
N PHE A 416 -14.72 -8.65 -8.06
CA PHE A 416 -13.93 -9.73 -8.66
C PHE A 416 -14.07 -9.81 -10.18
N LYS A 417 -15.24 -9.47 -10.73
CA LYS A 417 -15.48 -9.36 -12.18
C LYS A 417 -14.64 -8.28 -12.86
N GLN A 418 -14.10 -7.30 -12.13
CA GLN A 418 -13.20 -6.29 -12.70
C GLN A 418 -11.77 -6.84 -12.90
N ASN A 419 -11.65 -7.91 -13.69
CA ASN A 419 -10.40 -8.63 -13.93
C ASN A 419 -9.81 -8.35 -15.33
N TYR A 420 -10.03 -7.14 -15.84
CA TYR A 420 -9.52 -6.67 -17.13
C TYR A 420 -8.51 -5.54 -16.95
N PHE A 421 -7.59 -5.40 -17.90
CA PHE A 421 -6.56 -4.37 -17.90
C PHE A 421 -6.09 -4.06 -19.32
N LYS A 422 -5.32 -2.97 -19.46
CA LYS A 422 -4.70 -2.54 -20.71
C LYS A 422 -3.18 -2.63 -20.61
N PHE A 423 -2.55 -3.17 -21.65
CA PHE A 423 -1.10 -3.21 -21.84
C PHE A 423 -0.77 -2.94 -23.30
N ASP A 424 0.22 -2.09 -23.56
CA ASP A 424 0.68 -1.71 -24.91
C ASP A 424 -0.45 -1.48 -25.92
N ASN A 425 -1.39 -0.60 -25.55
CA ASN A 425 -2.60 -0.27 -26.33
C ASN A 425 -3.62 -1.38 -26.57
N ASN A 426 -3.36 -2.60 -26.12
CA ASN A 426 -4.27 -3.74 -26.21
C ASN A 426 -5.00 -3.98 -24.88
N TYR A 427 -6.20 -4.56 -24.96
CA TYR A 427 -7.05 -4.88 -23.82
C TYR A 427 -7.02 -6.38 -23.54
N TYR A 428 -6.91 -6.74 -22.27
CA TYR A 428 -6.83 -8.12 -21.82
C TYR A 428 -7.78 -8.35 -20.65
N SER A 429 -8.25 -9.59 -20.50
CA SER A 429 -8.91 -10.07 -19.28
C SER A 429 -8.29 -11.37 -18.84
N GLN A 430 -8.13 -11.53 -17.54
CA GLN A 430 -7.70 -12.79 -16.95
C GLN A 430 -8.89 -13.75 -16.84
N VAL A 431 -8.71 -15.01 -17.25
CA VAL A 431 -9.77 -16.03 -17.37
C VAL A 431 -10.34 -16.41 -16.00
N SER A 432 -9.47 -16.59 -15.01
CA SER A 432 -9.85 -17.00 -13.66
C SER A 432 -8.88 -16.44 -12.63
N GLY A 433 -9.29 -16.47 -11.36
CA GLY A 433 -8.48 -16.02 -10.25
C GLY A 433 -8.84 -14.63 -9.73
N LEU A 434 -8.17 -14.25 -8.66
CA LEU A 434 -8.25 -12.92 -8.07
C LEU A 434 -7.30 -11.97 -8.81
N ALA A 435 -7.78 -10.77 -9.12
CA ALA A 435 -6.99 -9.75 -9.79
C ALA A 435 -5.77 -9.34 -8.94
N MET A 436 -4.56 -9.45 -9.51
CA MET A 436 -3.33 -9.00 -8.87
C MET A 436 -3.29 -7.46 -8.79
N GLY A 437 -3.38 -6.91 -7.57
CA GLY A 437 -3.36 -5.47 -7.33
C GLY A 437 -4.71 -4.88 -6.87
N SER A 438 -5.79 -5.68 -6.89
CA SER A 438 -7.05 -5.29 -6.26
C SER A 438 -6.91 -5.30 -4.72
N ASN A 439 -7.52 -4.33 -4.05
CA ASN A 439 -7.39 -4.14 -2.59
C ASN A 439 -8.01 -5.30 -1.78
N ILE A 440 -9.02 -5.96 -2.34
CA ILE A 440 -9.76 -7.03 -1.65
C ILE A 440 -9.13 -8.41 -1.86
N SER A 441 -8.36 -8.61 -2.94
CA SER A 441 -7.74 -9.89 -3.27
C SER A 441 -6.89 -10.46 -2.12
N PRO A 442 -6.07 -9.69 -1.39
CA PRO A 442 -5.31 -10.22 -0.25
C PRO A 442 -6.19 -10.79 0.86
N LEU A 443 -7.30 -10.13 1.22
CA LEU A 443 -8.22 -10.64 2.24
C LEU A 443 -8.90 -11.92 1.75
N ALA A 444 -9.40 -11.91 0.51
CA ALA A 444 -10.07 -13.06 -0.09
C ALA A 444 -9.13 -14.29 -0.15
N ALA A 445 -7.87 -14.06 -0.53
CA ALA A 445 -6.84 -15.10 -0.53
C ALA A 445 -6.52 -15.62 0.87
N GLU A 446 -6.44 -14.73 1.87
CA GLU A 446 -6.20 -15.13 3.26
C GLU A 446 -7.33 -16.01 3.82
N ILE A 447 -8.58 -15.65 3.53
CA ILE A 447 -9.77 -16.42 3.94
C ILE A 447 -9.80 -17.79 3.25
N PHE A 448 -9.53 -17.81 1.94
CA PHE A 448 -9.46 -19.04 1.17
C PHE A 448 -8.36 -19.97 1.70
N MET A 449 -7.15 -19.45 1.90
CA MET A 449 -6.03 -20.23 2.42
C MET A 449 -6.30 -20.75 3.82
N ASN A 450 -6.89 -19.95 4.72
CA ASN A 450 -7.30 -20.42 6.04
C ASN A 450 -8.29 -21.58 5.96
N ASN A 451 -9.27 -21.51 5.05
CA ASN A 451 -10.22 -22.60 4.84
C ASN A 451 -9.50 -23.86 4.32
N LEU A 452 -8.66 -23.70 3.29
CA LEU A 452 -7.86 -24.79 2.73
C LEU A 452 -6.98 -25.46 3.80
N GLU A 453 -6.28 -24.67 4.61
CA GLU A 453 -5.47 -25.15 5.74
C GLU A 453 -6.33 -25.92 6.74
N ASN A 454 -7.48 -25.38 7.17
CA ASN A 454 -8.40 -26.10 8.05
C ASN A 454 -8.85 -27.44 7.44
N THR A 455 -9.14 -27.50 6.13
CA THR A 455 -9.55 -28.76 5.47
C THR A 455 -8.42 -29.79 5.42
N ILE A 456 -7.18 -29.37 5.17
CA ILE A 456 -6.00 -30.24 5.17
C ILE A 456 -5.78 -30.81 6.57
N PHE A 457 -5.87 -29.95 7.59
CA PHE A 457 -5.59 -30.34 8.97
C PHE A 457 -6.72 -31.15 9.59
N SER A 458 -7.98 -30.92 9.22
CA SER A 458 -9.11 -31.71 9.75
C SER A 458 -9.08 -33.19 9.33
N ASN A 459 -8.42 -33.50 8.20
CA ASN A 459 -8.47 -34.82 7.58
C ASN A 459 -7.16 -35.63 7.72
N SER A 460 -6.16 -35.17 8.48
CA SER A 460 -4.83 -35.80 8.49
C SER A 460 -4.31 -36.18 9.88
N SER A 461 -3.89 -37.44 10.04
CA SER A 461 -3.12 -37.94 11.19
C SER A 461 -1.73 -37.30 11.33
N ILE A 462 -1.37 -36.46 10.35
CA ILE A 462 -0.11 -35.75 10.21
C ILE A 462 -0.04 -34.50 11.09
N LEU A 463 -1.18 -33.96 11.55
CA LEU A 463 -1.22 -32.85 12.51
C LEU A 463 -0.33 -33.13 13.73
N ASN A 464 -0.35 -34.37 14.23
CA ASN A 464 0.43 -34.80 15.40
C ASN A 464 1.95 -34.76 15.16
N LYS A 465 2.37 -34.66 13.89
CA LYS A 465 3.77 -34.58 13.48
C LYS A 465 4.19 -33.15 13.10
N ILE A 466 3.27 -32.19 13.06
CA ILE A 466 3.59 -30.79 12.77
C ILE A 466 3.77 -30.07 14.11
N SER A 467 5.01 -29.67 14.41
CA SER A 467 5.30 -28.83 15.58
C SER A 467 4.78 -27.41 15.41
N PHE A 468 4.92 -26.85 14.19
CA PHE A 468 4.25 -25.61 13.81
C PHE A 468 4.06 -25.51 12.30
N TRP A 469 3.04 -24.75 11.92
CA TRP A 469 2.77 -24.32 10.54
C TRP A 469 2.46 -22.83 10.55
N TYR A 470 3.30 -22.03 9.89
CA TYR A 470 3.13 -20.59 9.77
C TYR A 470 3.23 -20.15 8.32
N ARG A 471 2.24 -19.39 7.85
CA ARG A 471 2.19 -18.88 6.47
C ARG A 471 2.26 -17.35 6.44
N TYR A 472 3.08 -16.83 5.54
CA TYR A 472 3.10 -15.42 5.17
C TYR A 472 2.67 -15.29 3.71
N VAL A 473 1.39 -14.95 3.50
CA VAL A 473 0.79 -14.88 2.15
C VAL A 473 0.89 -16.23 1.42
N ASP A 474 1.88 -16.41 0.55
CA ASP A 474 2.18 -17.59 -0.26
C ASP A 474 3.28 -18.49 0.35
N ASP A 475 4.17 -17.93 1.18
CA ASP A 475 5.28 -18.65 1.80
C ASP A 475 4.82 -19.37 3.08
N CYS A 476 4.94 -20.69 3.14
CA CYS A 476 4.72 -21.47 4.37
C CYS A 476 6.05 -21.97 4.95
N LEU A 477 6.17 -21.90 6.27
CA LEU A 477 7.24 -22.49 7.05
C LEU A 477 6.67 -23.51 8.03
N VAL A 478 7.26 -24.70 8.05
CA VAL A 478 6.76 -25.84 8.80
C VAL A 478 7.90 -26.52 9.53
N LEU A 479 7.68 -26.89 10.78
CA LEU A 479 8.55 -27.82 11.50
C LEU A 479 7.83 -29.17 11.64
N PHE A 480 8.43 -30.20 11.07
CA PHE A 480 7.84 -31.52 10.97
C PHE A 480 8.69 -32.56 11.70
N ASN A 481 8.07 -33.39 12.54
CA ASN A 481 8.73 -34.38 13.39
C ASN A 481 8.64 -35.81 12.83
N GLY A 482 8.18 -35.99 11.59
CA GLY A 482 8.17 -37.28 10.90
C GLY A 482 9.34 -37.42 9.91
N THR A 483 9.26 -38.43 9.04
CA THR A 483 10.32 -38.68 8.04
C THR A 483 10.12 -37.88 6.75
N ILE A 484 11.19 -37.75 5.95
CA ILE A 484 11.12 -37.14 4.61
C ILE A 484 10.12 -37.88 3.71
N ASP A 485 10.01 -39.20 3.82
CA ASP A 485 9.05 -39.99 3.02
C ASP A 485 7.59 -39.69 3.40
N GLU A 486 7.33 -39.42 4.68
CA GLU A 486 6.03 -38.96 5.16
C GLU A 486 5.71 -37.54 4.70
N LEU A 487 6.72 -36.67 4.61
CA LEU A 487 6.60 -35.34 3.99
C LEU A 487 6.40 -35.41 2.47
N ASN A 488 7.01 -36.38 1.79
CA ASN A 488 6.80 -36.57 0.36
C ASN A 488 5.36 -37.05 0.07
N ASN A 489 4.69 -37.67 1.05
CA ASN A 489 3.25 -37.91 0.99
C ASN A 489 2.39 -36.64 1.17
N PHE A 490 2.97 -35.52 1.64
CA PHE A 490 2.34 -34.18 1.72
C PHE A 490 2.21 -33.54 0.34
N SER A 491 3.14 -33.86 -0.58
CA SER A 491 2.89 -33.69 -2.01
C SER A 491 1.86 -34.74 -2.42
N ARG A 492 0.81 -34.35 -3.14
CA ARG A 492 -0.24 -35.31 -3.57
C ARG A 492 0.46 -36.55 -4.12
N LYS A 493 0.27 -37.71 -3.49
CA LYS A 493 0.86 -38.96 -4.00
C LYS A 493 0.53 -39.01 -5.48
N PHE A 494 1.52 -39.31 -6.33
CA PHE A 494 1.28 -39.47 -7.77
C PHE A 494 0.07 -40.36 -8.01
N LYS A 495 -0.09 -41.43 -7.20
CA LYS A 495 -1.25 -42.32 -7.22
C LYS A 495 -2.58 -41.62 -6.91
N THR A 496 -2.63 -40.67 -5.97
CA THR A 496 -3.84 -39.88 -5.69
C THR A 496 -4.16 -38.91 -6.83
N ARG A 497 -3.16 -38.21 -7.37
CA ARG A 497 -3.33 -37.30 -8.50
C ARG A 497 -3.71 -38.04 -9.77
N LEU A 498 -3.06 -39.19 -10.03
CA LEU A 498 -3.40 -40.14 -11.08
C LEU A 498 -4.82 -40.67 -10.87
N ASN A 499 -5.23 -41.06 -9.67
CA ASN A 499 -6.58 -41.53 -9.39
C ASN A 499 -7.65 -40.44 -9.59
N GLU A 500 -7.37 -39.18 -9.25
CA GLU A 500 -8.26 -38.04 -9.54
C GLU A 500 -8.41 -37.83 -11.06
N HIS A 501 -7.30 -37.90 -11.81
CA HIS A 501 -7.33 -37.84 -13.27
C HIS A 501 -8.00 -39.07 -13.89
N LEU A 502 -7.76 -40.28 -13.37
CA LEU A 502 -8.42 -41.53 -13.77
C LEU A 502 -9.91 -41.51 -13.47
N TYR A 503 -10.32 -40.94 -12.34
CA TYR A 503 -11.73 -40.72 -12.00
C TYR A 503 -12.40 -39.78 -13.00
N LEU A 504 -11.71 -38.68 -13.37
CA LEU A 504 -12.20 -37.74 -14.39
C LEU A 504 -12.23 -38.35 -15.81
N ILE A 505 -11.23 -39.16 -16.15
CA ILE A 505 -11.16 -39.95 -17.39
C ILE A 505 -12.29 -41.00 -17.44
N ASN A 506 -12.52 -41.73 -16.36
CA ASN A 506 -13.59 -42.72 -16.25
C ASN A 506 -14.97 -42.07 -16.27
N ARG A 507 -15.12 -40.89 -15.66
CA ARG A 507 -16.33 -40.08 -15.76
C ARG A 507 -16.58 -39.65 -17.21
N TYR A 508 -15.55 -39.25 -17.94
CA TYR A 508 -15.64 -38.95 -19.38
C TYR A 508 -16.09 -40.19 -20.19
N LEU A 509 -15.45 -41.34 -20.00
CA LEU A 509 -15.84 -42.61 -20.65
C LEU A 509 -17.30 -43.01 -20.36
N ASN A 510 -17.82 -42.68 -19.17
CA ASN A 510 -19.18 -43.03 -18.76
C ASN A 510 -20.26 -42.01 -19.17
N THR A 511 -19.88 -40.75 -19.46
CA THR A 511 -20.85 -39.65 -19.71
C THR A 511 -20.72 -38.99 -21.07
N ASN A 512 -19.66 -39.28 -21.84
CA ASN A 512 -19.35 -38.68 -23.14
C ASN A 512 -19.35 -37.14 -23.16
N ILE A 513 -19.11 -36.48 -22.02
CA ILE A 513 -18.99 -35.01 -21.93
C ILE A 513 -17.51 -34.64 -21.82
N TYR A 514 -16.97 -33.98 -22.85
CA TYR A 514 -15.56 -33.59 -23.00
C TYR A 514 -15.01 -32.56 -22.00
N ASN A 515 -15.81 -32.11 -21.03
CA ASN A 515 -15.46 -30.96 -20.22
C ASN A 515 -14.71 -31.38 -18.95
N THR A 516 -13.45 -31.77 -19.07
CA THR A 516 -12.55 -31.88 -17.92
C THR A 516 -11.71 -30.61 -17.81
N ASN A 517 -11.79 -29.91 -16.67
CA ASN A 517 -11.01 -28.70 -16.37
C ASN A 517 -9.51 -28.98 -16.14
N SER A 518 -9.00 -30.13 -16.63
CA SER A 518 -7.63 -30.57 -16.41
C SER A 518 -6.90 -30.75 -17.73
N ALA A 519 -5.99 -29.83 -18.03
CA ALA A 519 -5.13 -29.90 -19.21
C ALA A 519 -4.33 -31.22 -19.30
N PHE A 520 -3.95 -31.79 -18.15
CA PHE A 520 -3.23 -33.06 -18.06
C PHE A 520 -4.09 -34.27 -18.43
N ALA A 521 -5.36 -34.33 -18.00
CA ALA A 521 -6.28 -35.41 -18.37
C ALA A 521 -6.65 -35.34 -19.86
N ASN A 522 -6.88 -34.13 -20.38
CA ASN A 522 -7.12 -33.91 -21.82
C ASN A 522 -5.89 -34.31 -22.65
N HIS A 523 -4.68 -34.00 -22.19
CA HIS A 523 -3.46 -34.43 -22.85
C HIS A 523 -3.33 -35.97 -22.87
N ILE A 524 -3.61 -36.68 -21.77
CA ILE A 524 -3.55 -38.15 -21.75
C ILE A 524 -4.61 -38.77 -22.68
N LEU A 525 -5.85 -38.25 -22.68
CA LEU A 525 -6.94 -38.72 -23.55
C LEU A 525 -6.68 -38.47 -25.04
N CYS A 526 -6.10 -37.31 -25.38
CA CYS A 526 -5.81 -36.94 -26.76
C CYS A 526 -4.49 -37.53 -27.28
N SER A 527 -3.52 -37.84 -26.40
CA SER A 527 -2.14 -38.19 -26.77
C SER A 527 -1.73 -39.63 -26.43
N GLY A 528 -2.52 -40.40 -25.66
CA GLY A 528 -2.31 -41.84 -25.46
C GLY A 528 -1.12 -42.28 -24.59
N HIS A 529 -0.67 -41.45 -23.62
CA HIS A 529 0.51 -41.74 -22.79
C HIS A 529 0.27 -42.74 -21.63
N SER A 530 1.29 -43.55 -21.29
CA SER A 530 1.39 -44.38 -20.06
C SER A 530 2.71 -44.11 -19.31
N PHE A 531 2.71 -44.01 -17.97
CA PHE A 531 3.91 -43.70 -17.16
C PHE A 531 4.59 -44.96 -16.56
N SER A 532 5.93 -44.97 -16.50
CA SER A 532 6.78 -45.96 -15.79
C SER A 532 7.30 -45.43 -14.43
N SER A 533 7.52 -46.31 -13.46
CA SER A 533 7.75 -46.01 -12.04
C SER A 533 9.23 -45.90 -11.64
N ASP A 534 9.76 -44.68 -11.44
CA ASP A 534 10.73 -44.31 -10.37
C ASP A 534 11.54 -43.03 -10.72
N LEU A 535 11.53 -42.00 -9.86
CA LEU A 535 12.37 -40.78 -9.99
C LEU A 535 12.76 -40.21 -8.61
N ASN A 536 14.07 -40.16 -8.31
CA ASN A 536 14.69 -39.66 -7.06
C ASN A 536 15.46 -38.34 -7.27
N ILE A 537 15.25 -37.28 -6.45
CA ILE A 537 16.08 -36.03 -6.41
C ILE A 537 16.20 -35.44 -4.98
N LYS A 538 17.32 -34.73 -4.67
CA LYS A 538 17.83 -34.27 -3.35
C LYS A 538 18.02 -32.73 -3.24
N ILE A 539 17.79 -32.10 -2.07
CA ILE A 539 17.93 -30.63 -1.81
C ILE A 539 19.22 -30.27 -1.03
N LEU A 540 19.78 -29.09 -1.32
CA LEU A 540 21.17 -28.65 -1.08
C LEU A 540 21.37 -27.49 -0.05
N HIS A 541 20.55 -27.36 1.00
CA HIS A 541 20.67 -26.36 2.11
C HIS A 541 20.11 -24.93 1.92
N VAL A 542 19.92 -24.26 3.08
CA VAL A 542 18.84 -23.30 3.49
C VAL A 542 19.38 -22.19 4.44
N CYS A 543 18.62 -21.07 4.60
CA CYS A 543 18.51 -20.10 5.76
C CYS A 543 19.31 -18.75 5.71
N ASN A 544 19.04 -17.64 6.47
CA ASN A 544 17.84 -17.04 7.12
C ASN A 544 18.04 -15.53 7.54
N LYS A 545 16.94 -14.73 7.45
CA LYS A 545 16.46 -13.52 8.20
C LYS A 545 17.34 -12.25 8.45
N GLY A 546 16.76 -11.05 8.62
CA GLY A 546 15.33 -10.67 8.71
C GLY A 546 15.05 -9.24 9.21
N SER A 547 13.82 -8.79 8.95
CA SER A 547 13.30 -7.42 8.82
C SER A 547 12.81 -6.69 10.09
N LEU A 548 13.02 -7.21 11.31
CA LEU A 548 12.59 -6.55 12.56
C LEU A 548 13.21 -5.15 12.74
N LEU A 549 14.48 -4.99 12.37
CA LEU A 549 15.19 -3.71 12.48
C LEU A 549 14.69 -2.66 11.47
N ASN A 550 14.34 -3.07 10.23
CA ASN A 550 13.94 -2.13 9.19
C ASN A 550 12.55 -1.51 9.45
N SER A 551 11.69 -2.21 10.19
CA SER A 551 10.35 -1.74 10.53
C SER A 551 10.33 -0.66 11.62
N LEU A 552 11.30 -0.68 12.55
CA LEU A 552 11.47 0.37 13.57
C LEU A 552 11.98 1.68 12.99
N GLU A 553 12.87 1.59 12.00
CA GLU A 553 13.44 2.75 11.30
C GLU A 553 12.40 3.49 10.43
N THR A 554 11.49 2.73 9.80
CA THR A 554 10.43 3.27 8.93
C THR A 554 9.33 4.01 9.72
N LEU A 555 9.15 3.67 11.00
CA LEU A 555 8.21 4.33 11.91
C LEU A 555 8.71 5.72 12.36
N GLU A 556 10.02 5.85 12.63
CA GLU A 556 10.70 7.13 12.92
C GLU A 556 10.66 8.09 11.72
N ILE A 557 10.86 7.56 10.49
CA ILE A 557 10.89 8.37 9.25
C ILE A 557 9.51 8.95 8.89
N ASN A 558 8.42 8.20 9.06
CA ASN A 558 7.06 8.66 8.74
C ASN A 558 6.52 9.71 9.74
N ARG A 559 7.10 9.81 10.94
CA ARG A 559 6.72 10.82 11.94
C ARG A 559 7.22 12.23 11.56
N ILE A 560 8.20 12.30 10.65
CA ILE A 560 8.88 13.53 10.20
C ILE A 560 8.26 14.08 8.89
N SER A 561 7.49 13.28 8.13
CA SER A 561 7.16 13.58 6.71
C SER A 561 5.83 14.30 6.41
N ASN A 562 4.98 14.63 7.39
CA ASN A 562 3.75 15.41 7.16
C ASN A 562 3.95 16.90 7.47
N ASN A 563 4.83 17.55 6.71
CA ASN A 563 4.74 18.97 6.38
C ASN A 563 5.73 19.30 5.24
N ASN A 564 5.19 19.94 4.21
CA ASN A 564 5.84 20.62 3.10
C ASN A 564 6.26 19.82 1.85
N SER A 565 5.88 20.44 0.74
CA SER A 565 6.19 20.19 -0.67
C SER A 565 7.65 19.85 -0.93
N ILE A 566 7.89 18.65 -1.47
CA ILE A 566 9.17 18.27 -2.08
C ILE A 566 8.83 17.71 -3.47
N ASN A 567 9.33 18.38 -4.51
CA ASN A 567 9.27 17.89 -5.88
C ASN A 567 10.09 16.60 -5.96
N CYS A 568 9.43 15.47 -6.23
CA CYS A 568 10.12 14.19 -6.37
C CYS A 568 10.84 14.11 -7.73
N LEU A 569 11.96 13.37 -7.79
CA LEU A 569 12.69 13.10 -9.04
C LEU A 569 11.75 12.60 -10.17
N ASN A 570 10.74 11.81 -9.81
CA ASN A 570 9.72 11.29 -10.72
C ASN A 570 8.87 12.38 -11.40
N GLU A 571 8.59 13.48 -10.70
CA GLU A 571 7.79 14.60 -11.23
C GLU A 571 8.60 15.47 -12.19
N MET A 572 9.92 15.55 -11.99
CA MET A 572 10.80 16.35 -12.84
C MET A 572 11.31 15.61 -14.09
N LEU A 573 11.34 14.28 -14.05
CA LEU A 573 11.85 13.49 -15.16
C LEU A 573 10.84 13.32 -16.32
N ASN A 574 9.54 13.70 -16.21
CA ASN A 574 8.42 13.26 -17.11
C ASN A 574 8.84 12.10 -18.02
N LEU A 575 9.28 10.99 -17.43
CA LEU A 575 9.53 9.78 -18.20
C LEU A 575 8.18 9.44 -18.84
N ASN A 576 8.16 8.89 -20.05
CA ASN A 576 6.90 8.31 -20.56
C ASN A 576 6.39 7.43 -19.43
N PRO A 577 5.24 7.76 -18.82
CA PRO A 577 4.94 7.26 -17.49
C PRO A 577 4.87 5.75 -17.61
N SER A 578 5.78 5.04 -16.95
CA SER A 578 5.39 3.73 -16.51
C SER A 578 4.22 3.96 -15.55
N ILE A 579 3.20 3.15 -15.69
CA ILE A 579 1.92 3.21 -14.97
C ILE A 579 2.09 3.32 -13.44
N LEU A 580 3.27 2.94 -12.93
CA LEU A 580 3.72 3.11 -11.55
C LEU A 580 3.78 4.57 -11.07
N LEU A 581 3.96 5.55 -11.96
CA LEU A 581 4.13 6.96 -11.61
C LEU A 581 2.85 7.78 -11.72
N SER A 582 1.86 7.32 -12.50
CA SER A 582 0.54 7.97 -12.58
C SER A 582 -0.44 7.49 -11.51
N SER A 583 -0.09 6.47 -10.72
CA SER A 583 -0.98 5.83 -9.75
C SER A 583 -0.88 6.38 -8.32
N LYS A 584 -0.18 7.50 -8.12
CA LYS A 584 -0.09 8.19 -6.83
C LYS A 584 -0.37 9.68 -7.00
N LEU A 585 -1.63 10.00 -7.26
CA LEU A 585 -2.28 11.23 -6.83
C LEU A 585 -3.62 10.86 -6.20
#